data_AF-A0A7V9DW76-F1
#
_entry.id   AF-A0A7V9DW76-F1
#
_cell.length_a   1.000
_cell.length_b   1.000
_cell.length_c   1.000
_cell.angle_alpha   90.00
_cell.angle_beta   90.00
_cell.angle_gamma   90.00
#
_symmetry.space_group_name_H-M   'P 1'
#
loop_
_entity.id
_entity.type
_entity.pdbx_description
1 polymer ?
#
loop_
_entity_poly.entity_id
_entity_poly.type
_entity_poly.pdbx_seq_one_letter_code
_entity_poly.pdbx_strand_id
1 'polypeptide(L)'
;MSHPGKGGEYLSAAEAIRLLGVKAQTLYAYASRHLIRTIPHGNKRLKLYSREDVEHLRERGHARSGKRFTASGGLRWGEPIVHTAITEITDAGPKYRNRLATDLARSNCSFESVAELLWSGISVDEHICWNRPPPALDPDRLINALGALRSDVQLIHAFLILALTTGIAPHNRDEIRQGTTTLVARDLISSLPGCFGYIAKRRSYHTCRPSTGVAESLARALGMSEDEEVVSALNAALILVADHEMTPPTFSARVAASSGSDLCSCIVSAICTHSGTRVRRACD
;
A
#
# COMPACT_ATOMS: atom_id res chain seq x y z
N MET A 1 1.10 -23.23 46.29
CA MET A 1 1.92 -23.61 45.12
C MET A 1 1.04 -23.57 43.89
N SER A 2 1.49 -22.86 42.85
CA SER A 2 1.07 -22.93 41.42
C SER A 2 -0.36 -22.45 41.08
N HIS A 3 -0.63 -21.56 40.13
CA HIS A 3 0.10 -21.08 38.95
C HIS A 3 -0.18 -19.59 38.66
N PRO A 4 0.77 -18.89 37.99
CA PRO A 4 0.65 -17.48 37.63
C PRO A 4 -0.23 -17.36 36.38
N GLY A 5 -1.24 -16.48 36.42
CA GLY A 5 -1.83 -15.97 35.19
C GLY A 5 -0.74 -15.19 34.44
N LYS A 6 -0.13 -15.83 33.43
CA LYS A 6 0.72 -15.27 32.36
C LYS A 6 1.38 -13.93 32.71
N GLY A 7 2.57 -14.01 33.31
CA GLY A 7 3.43 -12.86 33.58
C GLY A 7 3.76 -12.12 32.28
N GLY A 8 3.09 -10.97 32.07
CA GLY A 8 3.34 -10.10 30.92
C GLY A 8 2.20 -9.16 30.59
N GLU A 9 0.94 -9.60 30.66
CA GLU A 9 -0.18 -8.85 30.06
C GLU A 9 -0.72 -7.68 30.92
N TYR A 10 -0.53 -7.71 32.24
CA TYR A 10 -1.08 -6.69 33.14
C TYR A 10 -0.04 -6.14 34.11
N LEU A 11 -0.12 -4.83 34.38
CA LEU A 11 0.78 -4.02 35.19
C LEU A 11 0.09 -3.54 36.46
N SER A 12 0.85 -3.40 37.55
CA SER A 12 0.41 -2.63 38.71
C SER A 12 0.37 -1.13 38.40
N ALA A 13 -0.36 -0.35 39.22
CA ALA A 13 -0.40 1.11 39.09
C ALA A 13 1.00 1.73 39.12
N ALA A 14 1.88 1.23 40.00
CA ALA A 14 3.25 1.72 40.15
C ALA A 14 4.12 1.44 38.91
N GLU A 15 3.96 0.27 38.29
CA GLU A 15 4.67 -0.07 37.06
C GLU A 15 4.15 0.71 35.86
N ALA A 16 2.83 0.87 35.73
CA ALA A 16 2.22 1.66 34.66
C ALA A 16 2.61 3.15 34.74
N ILE A 17 2.63 3.73 35.94
CA ILE A 17 3.14 5.10 36.20
C ILE A 17 4.59 5.24 35.75
N ARG A 18 5.45 4.31 36.16
CA ARG A 18 6.88 4.32 35.84
C ARG A 18 7.10 4.17 34.34
N LEU A 19 6.31 3.33 33.69
CA LEU A 19 6.43 3.06 32.25
C LEU A 19 5.95 4.26 31.42
N LEU A 20 4.85 4.91 31.81
CA LEU A 20 4.33 6.11 31.13
C LEU A 20 5.10 7.39 31.47
N GLY A 21 5.80 7.45 32.61
CA GLY A 21 6.44 8.66 33.10
C GLY A 21 5.45 9.77 33.52
N VAL A 22 4.26 9.39 33.98
CA VAL A 22 3.17 10.34 34.35
C VAL A 22 2.79 10.25 35.82
N LYS A 23 2.08 11.25 36.35
CA LYS A 23 1.55 11.20 37.73
C LYS A 23 0.38 10.22 37.85
N ALA A 24 0.15 9.71 39.06
CA ALA A 24 -0.95 8.77 39.33
C ALA A 24 -2.33 9.30 38.89
N GLN A 25 -2.58 10.60 39.09
CA GLN A 25 -3.82 11.27 38.67
C GLN A 25 -4.07 11.10 37.16
N THR A 26 -3.03 11.20 36.34
CA THR A 26 -3.11 11.04 34.88
C THR A 26 -3.40 9.59 34.49
N LEU A 27 -2.78 8.61 35.16
CA LEU A 27 -3.07 7.19 34.93
C LEU A 27 -4.54 6.85 35.23
N TYR A 28 -5.08 7.37 36.35
CA TYR A 28 -6.49 7.18 36.69
C TYR A 28 -7.42 7.86 35.69
N ALA A 29 -7.05 9.02 35.17
CA ALA A 29 -7.80 9.72 34.15
C ALA A 29 -7.85 8.95 32.83
N TYR A 30 -6.75 8.28 32.44
CA TYR A 30 -6.72 7.39 31.26
C TYR A 30 -7.62 6.16 31.44
N ALA A 31 -7.56 5.51 32.61
CA ALA A 31 -8.46 4.39 32.90
C ALA A 31 -9.94 4.82 32.94
N SER A 32 -10.24 5.98 33.53
CA SER A 32 -11.61 6.50 33.59
C SER A 32 -12.18 6.85 32.22
N ARG A 33 -11.33 7.31 31.28
CA ARG A 33 -11.70 7.59 29.88
C ARG A 33 -11.64 6.37 28.97
N HIS A 34 -11.47 5.18 29.55
CA HIS A 34 -11.42 3.89 28.83
C HIS A 34 -10.24 3.79 27.84
N LEU A 35 -9.18 4.56 28.06
CA LEU A 35 -7.94 4.51 27.27
C LEU A 35 -7.00 3.40 27.75
N ILE A 36 -7.20 2.87 28.96
CA ILE A 36 -6.47 1.73 29.51
C ILE A 36 -7.48 0.78 30.15
N ARG A 37 -7.52 -0.46 29.68
CA ARG A 37 -8.30 -1.53 30.26
C ARG A 37 -7.75 -1.88 31.64
N THR A 38 -8.64 -2.04 32.61
CA THR A 38 -8.28 -2.43 33.97
C THR A 38 -9.00 -3.69 34.40
N ILE A 39 -8.28 -4.59 35.07
CA ILE A 39 -8.86 -5.78 35.71
C ILE A 39 -8.76 -5.66 37.23
N PRO A 40 -9.79 -6.05 37.99
CA PRO A 40 -9.71 -6.13 39.45
C PRO A 40 -8.79 -7.28 39.86
N HIS A 41 -7.91 -7.05 40.83
CA HIS A 41 -7.00 -8.06 41.36
C HIS A 41 -7.15 -8.19 42.87
N GLY A 42 -7.65 -9.35 43.31
CA GLY A 42 -7.83 -9.68 44.72
C GLY A 42 -9.02 -8.99 45.41
N ASN A 43 -9.17 -9.24 46.71
CA ASN A 43 -10.33 -8.87 47.54
C ASN A 43 -10.33 -7.43 48.09
N LYS A 44 -9.39 -6.58 47.65
CA LYS A 44 -9.35 -5.14 47.99
C LYS A 44 -8.87 -4.36 46.77
N ARG A 45 -9.71 -3.43 46.28
CA ARG A 45 -9.48 -2.18 45.48
C ARG A 45 -8.19 -2.00 44.62
N LEU A 46 -7.45 -3.04 44.30
CA LEU A 46 -6.23 -3.01 43.49
C LEU A 46 -6.63 -3.32 42.05
N LYS A 47 -6.49 -2.32 41.19
CA LYS A 47 -6.69 -2.46 39.75
C LYS A 47 -5.35 -2.74 39.09
N LEU A 48 -5.29 -3.79 38.27
CA LEU A 48 -4.20 -3.98 37.31
C LEU A 48 -4.59 -3.32 35.98
N TYR A 49 -3.59 -2.88 35.24
CA TYR A 49 -3.71 -2.12 34.00
C TYR A 49 -3.15 -2.94 32.85
N SER A 50 -3.83 -2.99 31.70
CA SER A 50 -3.30 -3.67 30.51
C SER A 50 -1.93 -3.09 30.13
N ARG A 51 -0.89 -3.94 30.04
CA ARG A 51 0.45 -3.53 29.62
C ARG A 51 0.43 -2.95 28.20
N GLU A 52 -0.33 -3.58 27.32
CA GLU A 52 -0.49 -3.20 25.92
C GLU A 52 -1.01 -1.76 25.79
N ASP A 53 -2.07 -1.40 26.52
CA ASP A 53 -2.67 -0.07 26.45
C ASP A 53 -1.75 1.01 27.04
N VAL A 54 -1.00 0.66 28.10
CA VAL A 54 -0.01 1.54 28.74
C VAL A 54 1.17 1.80 27.80
N GLU A 55 1.68 0.79 27.11
CA GLU A 55 2.75 0.92 26.11
C GLU A 55 2.28 1.77 24.91
N HIS A 56 1.05 1.55 24.43
CA HIS A 56 0.44 2.33 23.35
C HIS A 56 0.31 3.82 23.68
N LEU A 57 -0.14 4.16 24.89
CA LEU A 57 -0.24 5.56 25.33
C LEU A 57 1.12 6.25 25.49
N ARG A 58 2.14 5.51 25.94
CA ARG A 58 3.52 6.03 26.06
C ARG A 58 4.05 6.45 24.70
N GLU A 59 3.86 5.59 23.70
CA GLU A 59 4.37 5.81 22.34
C GLU A 59 3.63 6.95 21.64
N ARG A 60 2.31 7.06 21.86
CA ARG A 60 1.51 8.23 21.42
C ARG A 60 1.98 9.55 22.05
N GLY A 61 2.40 9.53 23.31
CA GLY A 61 2.99 10.67 23.99
C GLY A 61 4.37 11.05 23.45
N HIS A 62 5.21 10.06 23.15
CA HIS A 62 6.54 10.26 22.55
C HIS A 62 6.46 10.84 21.14
N ALA A 63 5.50 10.39 20.33
CA ALA A 63 5.23 10.92 18.99
C ALA A 63 4.85 12.41 19.01
N ARG A 64 4.01 12.84 19.96
CA ARG A 64 3.63 14.26 20.14
C ARG A 64 4.76 15.13 20.68
N SER A 65 5.71 14.53 21.40
CA SER A 65 6.84 15.24 22.03
C SER A 65 8.09 15.32 21.14
N GLY A 66 8.06 14.81 19.90
CA GLY A 66 9.19 14.84 18.96
C GLY A 66 10.40 13.99 19.38
N LYS A 67 10.24 13.06 20.33
CA LYS A 67 11.36 12.30 20.90
C LYS A 67 11.56 10.97 20.13
N ARG A 68 12.54 10.98 19.23
CA ARG A 68 13.20 9.89 18.47
C ARG A 68 12.39 8.59 18.29
N PHE A 69 11.85 8.41 17.09
CA PHE A 69 11.34 7.12 16.58
C PHE A 69 12.43 6.05 16.68
N THR A 70 12.17 4.96 17.39
CA THR A 70 13.07 3.80 17.46
C THR A 70 12.66 2.78 16.41
N ALA A 71 13.62 2.16 15.72
CA ALA A 71 13.35 1.10 14.74
C ALA A 71 12.52 -0.05 15.35
N SER A 72 12.69 -0.30 16.65
CA SER A 72 11.92 -1.27 17.44
C SER A 72 10.45 -0.90 17.59
N GLY A 73 10.13 0.39 17.74
CA GLY A 73 8.75 0.89 17.83
C GLY A 73 8.03 0.89 16.48
N GLY A 74 8.74 1.23 15.40
CA GLY A 74 8.21 1.17 14.04
C GLY A 74 7.86 -0.25 13.57
N LEU A 75 8.66 -1.24 13.98
CA LEU A 75 8.48 -2.64 13.57
C LEU A 75 7.44 -3.39 14.41
N ARG A 76 7.17 -2.97 15.65
CA ARG A 76 6.25 -3.68 16.57
C ARG A 76 4.77 -3.31 16.38
N TRP A 77 4.45 -2.09 15.93
CA TRP A 77 3.04 -1.65 15.89
C TRP A 77 2.58 -0.87 14.65
N GLY A 78 3.47 -0.43 13.74
CA GLY A 78 3.07 0.40 12.57
C GLY A 78 2.43 1.74 12.98
N GLU A 79 2.38 2.82 12.20
CA GLU A 79 3.11 3.27 11.01
C GLU A 79 4.09 4.36 11.46
N PRO A 80 5.20 4.61 10.76
CA PRO A 80 5.86 5.90 10.89
C PRO A 80 4.87 6.99 10.48
N ILE A 81 4.67 7.98 11.36
CA ILE A 81 3.90 9.19 11.04
C ILE A 81 4.68 9.94 9.97
N VAL A 82 4.40 9.64 8.72
CA VAL A 82 4.90 10.43 7.60
C VAL A 82 3.75 11.28 7.14
N HIS A 83 3.87 12.59 7.33
CA HIS A 83 2.92 13.53 6.77
C HIS A 83 2.87 13.37 5.25
N THR A 84 1.68 13.08 4.73
CA THR A 84 1.39 12.97 3.30
C THR A 84 0.19 13.84 2.98
N ALA A 85 0.17 14.41 1.79
CA ALA A 85 -0.94 15.19 1.25
C ALA A 85 -1.53 14.52 0.00
N ILE A 86 -1.39 13.20 -0.12
CA ILE A 86 -1.81 12.41 -1.28
C ILE A 86 -3.24 11.90 -1.07
N THR A 87 -3.47 11.11 -0.02
CA THR A 87 -4.76 10.47 0.26
C THR A 87 -5.13 10.61 1.73
N GLU A 88 -6.41 10.86 1.99
CA GLU A 88 -7.04 10.83 3.31
C GLU A 88 -8.18 9.79 3.26
N ILE A 89 -8.22 8.85 4.21
CA ILE A 89 -9.33 7.90 4.33
C ILE A 89 -10.41 8.50 5.22
N THR A 90 -11.62 8.66 4.68
CA THR A 90 -12.78 9.20 5.40
C THR A 90 -13.92 8.19 5.46
N ASP A 91 -14.95 8.46 6.27
CA ASP A 91 -16.16 7.63 6.32
C ASP A 91 -16.89 7.54 4.96
N ALA A 92 -16.72 8.55 4.10
CA ALA A 92 -17.28 8.57 2.75
C ALA A 92 -16.40 7.86 1.70
N GLY A 93 -15.25 7.33 2.12
CA GLY A 93 -14.24 6.70 1.27
C GLY A 93 -12.95 7.51 1.14
N PRO A 94 -12.02 7.07 0.27
CA PRO A 94 -10.75 7.75 0.03
C PRO A 94 -10.94 9.13 -0.59
N LYS A 95 -10.14 10.10 -0.16
CA LYS A 95 -10.01 11.42 -0.77
C LYS A 95 -8.62 11.59 -1.37
N TYR A 96 -8.52 11.66 -2.69
CA TYR A 96 -7.29 11.92 -3.41
C TYR A 96 -7.10 13.42 -3.61
N ARG A 97 -6.02 13.98 -3.05
CA ARG A 97 -5.72 15.42 -3.15
C ARG A 97 -6.93 16.31 -2.80
N ASN A 98 -7.62 15.96 -1.71
CA ASN A 98 -8.86 16.57 -1.22
C ASN A 98 -10.13 16.36 -2.06
N ARG A 99 -10.13 15.47 -3.06
CA ARG A 99 -11.33 15.11 -3.84
C ARG A 99 -11.75 13.67 -3.59
N LEU A 100 -13.02 13.42 -3.36
CA LEU A 100 -13.52 12.07 -3.10
C LEU A 100 -13.27 11.17 -4.32
N ALA A 101 -12.72 9.98 -4.08
CA ALA A 101 -12.48 8.98 -5.11
C ALA A 101 -13.78 8.56 -5.81
N THR A 102 -14.90 8.54 -5.08
CA THR A 102 -16.23 8.26 -5.61
C THR A 102 -16.75 9.35 -6.54
N ASP A 103 -16.43 10.62 -6.27
CA ASP A 103 -16.78 11.72 -7.16
C ASP A 103 -15.92 11.68 -8.44
N LEU A 104 -14.63 11.37 -8.30
CA LEU A 104 -13.73 11.15 -9.43
C LEU A 104 -14.20 9.98 -10.30
N ALA A 105 -14.56 8.85 -9.69
CA ALA A 105 -15.05 7.67 -10.40
C ALA A 105 -16.39 7.88 -11.11
N ARG A 106 -17.22 8.81 -10.64
CA ARG A 106 -18.48 9.22 -11.30
C ARG A 106 -18.26 10.29 -12.37
N SER A 107 -17.12 10.98 -12.34
CA SER A 107 -16.76 11.96 -13.35
C SER A 107 -16.25 11.27 -14.62
N ASN A 108 -16.19 12.00 -15.74
CA ASN A 108 -15.70 11.47 -17.00
C ASN A 108 -14.16 11.45 -17.10
N CYS A 109 -13.44 11.37 -15.98
CA CYS A 109 -11.99 11.34 -15.96
C CYS A 109 -11.45 9.91 -16.11
N SER A 110 -10.28 9.78 -16.74
CA SER A 110 -9.60 8.49 -16.84
C SER A 110 -8.78 8.20 -15.58
N PHE A 111 -8.53 6.93 -15.33
CA PHE A 111 -7.61 6.48 -14.27
C PHE A 111 -6.23 7.13 -14.41
N GLU A 112 -5.75 7.31 -15.64
CA GLU A 112 -4.51 8.01 -15.96
C GLU A 112 -4.53 9.45 -15.48
N SER A 113 -5.63 10.19 -15.69
CA SER A 113 -5.78 11.56 -15.17
C SER A 113 -5.76 11.60 -13.64
N VAL A 114 -6.34 10.59 -12.98
CA VAL A 114 -6.27 10.46 -11.51
C VAL A 114 -4.84 10.14 -11.04
N ALA A 115 -4.10 9.30 -11.76
CA ALA A 115 -2.70 9.04 -11.46
C ALA A 115 -1.83 10.31 -11.61
N GLU A 116 -2.04 11.11 -12.66
CA GLU A 116 -1.38 12.42 -12.81
C GLU A 116 -1.72 13.38 -11.68
N LEU A 117 -2.99 13.41 -11.23
CA LEU A 117 -3.42 14.19 -10.05
C LEU A 117 -2.70 13.72 -8.79
N LEU A 118 -2.59 12.42 -8.57
CA LEU A 118 -1.90 11.86 -7.40
C LEU A 118 -0.42 12.24 -7.39
N TRP A 119 0.26 12.16 -8.54
CA TRP A 119 1.69 12.49 -8.65
C TRP A 119 1.96 14.00 -8.60
N SER A 120 1.27 14.79 -9.41
CA SER A 120 1.56 16.22 -9.60
C SER A 120 0.79 17.14 -8.65
N GLY A 121 -0.36 16.69 -8.13
CA GLY A 121 -1.33 17.53 -7.42
C GLY A 121 -2.17 18.43 -8.34
N ILE A 122 -1.98 18.35 -9.65
CA ILE A 122 -2.68 19.17 -10.65
C ILE A 122 -3.78 18.34 -11.30
N SER A 123 -4.99 18.90 -11.36
CA SER A 123 -6.13 18.27 -12.04
C SER A 123 -5.91 18.27 -13.55
N VAL A 124 -6.14 17.13 -14.18
CA VAL A 124 -6.28 17.02 -15.63
C VAL A 124 -7.73 16.64 -15.89
N ASP A 125 -8.52 17.61 -16.37
CA ASP A 125 -9.95 17.42 -16.59
C ASP A 125 -10.25 16.73 -17.94
N GLU A 126 -9.21 16.51 -18.76
CA GLU A 126 -9.29 15.78 -20.02
C GLU A 126 -9.12 14.28 -19.81
N HIS A 127 -9.76 13.49 -20.68
CA HIS A 127 -9.50 12.06 -20.78
C HIS A 127 -8.14 11.85 -21.46
N ILE A 128 -7.13 11.44 -20.69
CA ILE A 128 -5.79 11.15 -21.24
C ILE A 128 -5.57 9.64 -21.32
N CYS A 129 -4.76 9.25 -22.31
CA CYS A 129 -4.11 7.94 -22.33
C CYS A 129 -2.60 8.17 -22.43
N TRP A 130 -1.81 7.30 -21.79
CA TRP A 130 -0.37 7.39 -21.90
C TRP A 130 0.13 6.69 -23.15
N ASN A 131 1.14 7.29 -23.79
CA ASN A 131 1.88 6.58 -24.83
C ASN A 131 2.73 5.48 -24.18
N ARG A 132 2.81 4.34 -24.84
CA ARG A 132 3.50 3.15 -24.32
C ARG A 132 4.59 2.68 -25.26
N PRO A 133 5.84 2.57 -24.81
CA PRO A 133 6.85 1.86 -25.55
C PRO A 133 6.57 0.34 -25.53
N PRO A 134 6.96 -0.41 -26.58
CA PRO A 134 6.93 -1.87 -26.48
C PRO A 134 7.82 -2.34 -25.32
N PRO A 135 7.45 -3.43 -24.62
CA PRO A 135 8.25 -3.93 -23.52
C PRO A 135 9.66 -4.29 -24.03
N ALA A 136 10.69 -3.86 -23.28
CA ALA A 136 12.08 -4.03 -23.69
C ALA A 136 12.50 -5.50 -23.83
N LEU A 137 11.84 -6.38 -23.08
CA LEU A 137 12.00 -7.82 -23.16
C LEU A 137 10.63 -8.46 -23.30
N ASP A 138 10.57 -9.54 -24.08
CA ASP A 138 9.36 -10.34 -24.30
C ASP A 138 8.95 -11.05 -22.99
N PRO A 139 7.84 -10.66 -22.34
CA PRO A 139 7.42 -11.25 -21.07
C PRO A 139 7.13 -12.75 -21.20
N ASP A 140 6.63 -13.20 -22.34
CA ASP A 140 6.32 -14.62 -22.56
C ASP A 140 7.60 -15.46 -22.56
N ARG A 141 8.69 -14.98 -23.14
CA ARG A 141 9.97 -15.70 -23.10
C ARG A 141 10.49 -15.86 -21.67
N LEU A 142 10.41 -14.80 -20.87
CA LEU A 142 10.88 -14.81 -19.49
C LEU A 142 10.00 -15.70 -18.60
N ILE A 143 8.68 -15.61 -18.77
CA ILE A 143 7.73 -16.42 -18.03
C ILE A 143 7.82 -17.89 -18.42
N ASN A 144 8.01 -18.22 -19.70
CA ASN A 144 8.25 -19.60 -20.14
C ASN A 144 9.57 -20.15 -19.57
N ALA A 145 10.64 -19.35 -19.53
CA ALA A 145 11.91 -19.75 -18.93
C ALA A 145 11.76 -20.06 -17.42
N LEU A 146 10.93 -19.29 -16.71
CA LEU A 146 10.62 -19.53 -15.29
C LEU A 146 9.59 -20.64 -15.08
N GLY A 147 8.65 -20.82 -16.01
CA GLY A 147 7.65 -21.88 -16.03
C GLY A 147 8.30 -23.26 -16.20
N ALA A 148 9.42 -23.33 -16.93
CA ALA A 148 10.26 -24.52 -16.98
C ALA A 148 10.86 -24.89 -15.59
N LEU A 149 10.95 -23.93 -14.67
CA LEU A 149 11.45 -24.12 -13.31
C LEU A 149 10.31 -24.33 -12.28
N ARG A 150 9.09 -23.83 -12.53
CA ARG A 150 7.91 -24.00 -11.67
C ARG A 150 6.62 -24.08 -12.48
N SER A 151 5.77 -25.07 -12.18
CA SER A 151 4.52 -25.33 -12.90
C SER A 151 3.39 -24.32 -12.63
N ASP A 152 3.54 -23.42 -11.66
CA ASP A 152 2.53 -22.43 -11.25
C ASP A 152 3.07 -20.99 -11.20
N VAL A 153 3.17 -20.33 -12.36
CA VAL A 153 3.47 -18.89 -12.38
C VAL A 153 2.23 -18.12 -11.92
N GLN A 154 2.19 -17.78 -10.63
CA GLN A 154 1.21 -16.85 -10.06
C GLN A 154 1.37 -15.45 -10.69
N LEU A 155 0.26 -14.72 -10.88
CA LEU A 155 0.22 -13.37 -11.47
C LEU A 155 1.22 -12.40 -10.83
N ILE A 156 1.48 -12.57 -9.53
CA ILE A 156 2.48 -11.79 -8.80
C ILE A 156 3.90 -11.92 -9.39
N HIS A 157 4.30 -13.11 -9.83
CA HIS A 157 5.61 -13.30 -10.45
C HIS A 157 5.68 -12.59 -11.80
N ALA A 158 4.58 -12.55 -12.55
CA ALA A 158 4.52 -11.79 -13.80
C ALA A 158 4.71 -10.30 -13.55
N PHE A 159 4.09 -9.74 -12.49
CA PHE A 159 4.29 -8.34 -12.10
C PHE A 159 5.73 -8.05 -11.66
N LEU A 160 6.37 -8.96 -10.90
CA LEU A 160 7.77 -8.83 -10.50
C LEU A 160 8.72 -8.82 -11.71
N ILE A 161 8.54 -9.75 -12.63
CA ILE A 161 9.34 -9.82 -13.86
C ILE A 161 9.15 -8.54 -14.66
N LEU A 162 7.90 -8.13 -14.88
CA LEU A 162 7.59 -6.93 -15.65
C LEU A 162 8.28 -5.71 -15.04
N ALA A 163 8.11 -5.45 -13.74
CA ALA A 163 8.75 -4.33 -13.05
C ALA A 163 10.27 -4.33 -13.22
N LEU A 164 10.94 -5.47 -13.00
CA LEU A 164 12.39 -5.59 -13.19
C LEU A 164 12.82 -5.30 -14.64
N THR A 165 12.08 -5.82 -15.61
CA THR A 165 12.39 -5.64 -17.03
C THR A 165 12.17 -4.21 -17.51
N THR A 166 11.15 -3.52 -16.97
CA THR A 166 10.89 -2.11 -17.24
C THR A 166 12.02 -1.22 -16.70
N GLY A 167 12.56 -1.52 -15.51
CA GLY A 167 13.64 -0.73 -14.90
C GLY A 167 14.98 -0.86 -15.64
N ILE A 168 15.29 -2.02 -16.23
CA ILE A 168 16.54 -2.21 -16.98
C ILE A 168 16.45 -1.76 -18.45
N ALA A 169 15.27 -1.36 -18.92
CA ALA A 169 15.07 -0.89 -20.28
C ALA A 169 15.97 0.34 -20.56
N PRO A 170 16.59 0.44 -21.75
CA PRO A 170 17.55 1.51 -22.03
C PRO A 170 17.00 2.93 -21.81
N HIS A 171 15.71 3.15 -22.07
CA HIS A 171 15.04 4.45 -21.89
C HIS A 171 14.69 4.77 -20.43
N ASN A 172 14.80 3.80 -19.51
CA ASN A 172 14.45 3.93 -18.09
C ASN A 172 15.65 3.79 -17.14
N ARG A 173 16.81 3.31 -17.61
CA ARG A 173 17.97 2.95 -16.76
C ARG A 173 18.50 4.08 -15.87
N ASP A 174 18.44 5.33 -16.32
CA ASP A 174 18.98 6.50 -15.61
C ASP A 174 17.88 7.42 -15.06
N GLU A 175 16.70 6.87 -14.75
CA GLU A 175 15.50 7.66 -14.45
C GLU A 175 15.67 8.70 -13.33
N ILE A 176 16.36 8.35 -12.24
CA ILE A 176 16.60 9.26 -11.12
C ILE A 176 17.47 10.44 -11.56
N ARG A 177 18.52 10.17 -12.35
CA ARG A 177 19.45 11.21 -12.83
C ARG A 177 18.76 12.14 -13.82
N GLN A 178 17.86 11.61 -14.65
CA GLN A 178 17.17 12.34 -15.71
C GLN A 178 15.85 12.98 -15.24
N GLY A 179 15.36 12.65 -14.05
CA GLY A 179 14.06 13.12 -13.56
C GLY A 179 12.88 12.52 -14.34
N THR A 180 13.04 11.33 -14.90
CA THR A 180 12.04 10.67 -15.78
C THR A 180 11.19 9.62 -15.06
N THR A 181 11.22 9.58 -13.73
CA THR A 181 10.48 8.60 -12.89
C THR A 181 9.00 8.49 -13.26
N THR A 182 8.31 9.60 -13.56
CA THR A 182 6.91 9.56 -13.99
C THR A 182 6.74 8.83 -15.33
N LEU A 183 7.70 8.95 -16.27
CA LEU A 183 7.65 8.22 -17.53
C LEU A 183 7.80 6.71 -17.31
N VAL A 184 8.69 6.30 -16.41
CA VAL A 184 8.85 4.89 -16.01
C VAL A 184 7.58 4.37 -15.34
N ALA A 185 6.94 5.17 -14.49
CA ALA A 185 5.67 4.83 -13.86
C ALA A 185 4.56 4.60 -14.90
N ARG A 186 4.44 5.50 -15.89
CA ARG A 186 3.48 5.38 -17.00
C ARG A 186 3.73 4.11 -17.82
N ASP A 187 4.98 3.81 -18.13
CA ASP A 187 5.39 2.61 -18.87
C ASP A 187 5.00 1.33 -18.12
N LEU A 188 5.34 1.27 -16.83
CA LEU A 188 5.03 0.13 -15.96
C LEU A 188 3.52 -0.09 -15.81
N ILE A 189 2.77 0.96 -15.43
CA ILE A 189 1.32 0.88 -15.21
C ILE A 189 0.59 0.51 -16.49
N SER A 190 0.98 1.09 -17.62
CA SER A 190 0.40 0.74 -18.90
C SER A 190 0.65 -0.74 -19.23
N SER A 191 1.82 -1.28 -18.92
CA SER A 191 2.18 -2.66 -19.24
C SER A 191 1.52 -3.72 -18.33
N LEU A 192 1.19 -3.38 -17.08
CA LEU A 192 0.59 -4.30 -16.12
C LEU A 192 -0.67 -5.05 -16.59
N PRO A 193 -1.66 -4.40 -17.23
CA PRO A 193 -2.84 -5.07 -17.80
C PRO A 193 -2.50 -6.30 -18.66
N GLY A 194 -1.40 -6.28 -19.41
CA GLY A 194 -1.02 -7.39 -20.27
C GLY A 194 -0.75 -8.69 -19.53
N CYS A 195 -0.32 -8.63 -18.27
CA CYS A 195 -0.11 -9.80 -17.42
C CYS A 195 -1.41 -10.54 -17.08
N PHE A 196 -2.57 -9.88 -17.15
CA PHE A 196 -3.86 -10.55 -16.92
C PHE A 196 -4.21 -11.56 -18.04
N GLY A 197 -3.53 -11.50 -19.19
CA GLY A 197 -3.62 -12.54 -20.21
C GLY A 197 -3.16 -13.93 -19.73
N TYR A 198 -2.32 -14.01 -18.68
CA TYR A 198 -1.89 -15.28 -18.08
C TYR A 198 -2.98 -15.99 -17.28
N ILE A 199 -3.91 -15.23 -16.70
CA ILE A 199 -5.06 -15.79 -15.98
C ILE A 199 -6.28 -15.97 -16.90
N ALA A 200 -6.32 -15.23 -18.01
CA ALA A 200 -7.34 -15.38 -19.05
C ALA A 200 -7.15 -16.67 -19.86
N LYS A 201 -8.10 -16.97 -20.76
CA LYS A 201 -8.09 -18.19 -21.59
C LYS A 201 -6.82 -18.35 -22.43
N ARG A 202 -6.17 -17.25 -22.81
CA ARG A 202 -5.01 -17.23 -23.71
C ARG A 202 -3.72 -17.75 -23.06
N ARG A 203 -3.59 -17.67 -21.73
CA ARG A 203 -2.40 -18.07 -20.95
C ARG A 203 -1.08 -17.48 -21.48
N SER A 204 -1.13 -16.26 -21.99
CA SER A 204 0.05 -15.52 -22.50
C SER A 204 -0.05 -14.05 -22.12
N TYR A 205 1.05 -13.31 -22.17
CA TYR A 205 1.00 -11.86 -22.08
C TYR A 205 0.12 -11.31 -23.20
N HIS A 206 -0.77 -10.40 -22.87
CA HIS A 206 -1.58 -9.69 -23.85
C HIS A 206 -0.93 -8.35 -24.16
N THR A 207 -0.23 -8.24 -25.28
CA THR A 207 0.31 -6.96 -25.75
C THR A 207 -0.81 -5.94 -25.91
N CYS A 208 -0.79 -4.89 -25.09
CA CYS A 208 -1.81 -3.86 -25.18
C CYS A 208 -1.47 -2.86 -26.29
N ARG A 209 -2.50 -2.26 -26.87
CA ARG A 209 -2.37 -1.43 -28.07
C ARG A 209 -1.82 -0.04 -27.71
N PRO A 210 -1.05 0.61 -28.59
CA PRO A 210 -0.66 2.01 -28.40
C PRO A 210 -1.91 2.91 -28.28
N SER A 211 -1.83 3.96 -27.47
CA SER A 211 -2.89 4.96 -27.29
C SER A 211 -4.25 4.40 -26.84
N THR A 212 -4.24 3.27 -26.10
CA THR A 212 -5.43 2.74 -25.43
C THR A 212 -5.30 2.92 -23.93
N GLY A 213 -6.44 3.16 -23.26
CA GLY A 213 -6.46 3.35 -21.81
C GLY A 213 -6.08 2.07 -21.05
N VAL A 214 -5.69 2.22 -19.79
CA VAL A 214 -5.41 1.10 -18.88
C VAL A 214 -6.64 0.22 -18.70
N ALA A 215 -7.84 0.82 -18.57
CA ALA A 215 -9.10 0.11 -18.42
C ALA A 215 -9.45 -0.74 -19.66
N GLU A 216 -9.32 -0.17 -20.86
CA GLU A 216 -9.53 -0.89 -22.14
C GLU A 216 -8.51 -2.03 -22.29
N SER A 217 -7.25 -1.76 -21.98
CA SER A 217 -6.17 -2.75 -22.01
C SER A 217 -6.47 -3.93 -21.07
N LEU A 218 -7.01 -3.64 -19.89
CA LEU A 218 -7.38 -4.64 -18.90
C LEU A 218 -8.59 -5.47 -19.34
N ALA A 219 -9.65 -4.83 -19.85
CA ALA A 219 -10.81 -5.51 -20.41
C ALA A 219 -10.40 -6.52 -21.48
N ARG A 220 -9.56 -6.06 -22.43
CA ARG A 220 -9.04 -6.88 -23.51
C ARG A 220 -8.17 -8.04 -23.00
N ALA A 221 -7.27 -7.78 -22.06
CA ALA A 221 -6.38 -8.80 -21.51
C ALA A 221 -7.14 -9.90 -20.75
N LEU A 222 -8.23 -9.53 -20.07
CA LEU A 222 -9.15 -10.46 -19.40
C LEU A 222 -10.08 -11.21 -20.38
N GLY A 223 -10.13 -10.79 -21.65
CA GLY A 223 -11.05 -11.34 -22.66
C GLY A 223 -12.52 -10.91 -22.44
N MET A 224 -12.73 -9.76 -21.80
CA MET A 224 -14.04 -9.13 -21.63
C MET A 224 -14.44 -8.35 -22.89
N SER A 225 -15.71 -7.93 -22.95
CA SER A 225 -16.15 -6.97 -23.97
C SER A 225 -15.48 -5.61 -23.76
N GLU A 226 -15.28 -4.87 -24.84
CA GLU A 226 -14.72 -3.52 -24.83
C GLU A 226 -15.80 -2.45 -25.03
N ASP A 227 -17.05 -2.80 -24.71
CA ASP A 227 -18.17 -1.88 -24.72
C ASP A 227 -17.94 -0.76 -23.69
N GLU A 228 -18.46 0.42 -23.98
CA GLU A 228 -18.27 1.63 -23.18
C GLU A 228 -18.65 1.43 -21.71
N GLU A 229 -19.72 0.68 -21.44
CA GLU A 229 -20.17 0.37 -20.08
C GLU A 229 -19.14 -0.47 -19.30
N VAL A 230 -18.54 -1.48 -19.93
CA VAL A 230 -17.53 -2.35 -19.29
C VAL A 230 -16.25 -1.58 -19.02
N VAL A 231 -15.79 -0.81 -20.01
CA VAL A 231 -14.57 0.00 -19.88
C VAL A 231 -14.76 1.08 -18.81
N SER A 232 -15.92 1.75 -18.78
CA SER A 232 -16.25 2.75 -17.77
C SER A 232 -16.30 2.16 -16.35
N ALA A 233 -16.89 0.97 -16.19
CA ALA A 233 -16.92 0.28 -14.90
C ALA A 233 -15.51 -0.11 -14.42
N LEU A 234 -14.64 -0.60 -15.31
CA LEU A 234 -13.26 -0.92 -14.97
C LEU A 234 -12.45 0.34 -14.65
N ASN A 235 -12.65 1.44 -15.39
CA ASN A 235 -12.02 2.72 -15.12
C ASN A 235 -12.41 3.26 -13.73
N ALA A 236 -13.71 3.24 -13.40
CA ALA A 236 -14.21 3.62 -12.08
C ALA A 236 -13.62 2.74 -10.97
N ALA A 237 -13.56 1.42 -11.18
CA ALA A 237 -12.95 0.50 -10.23
C ALA A 237 -11.46 0.81 -10.00
N LEU A 238 -10.69 1.05 -11.07
CA LEU A 238 -9.28 1.43 -11.00
C LEU A 238 -9.08 2.75 -10.24
N ILE A 239 -9.95 3.74 -10.45
CA ILE A 239 -9.93 5.01 -9.71
C ILE A 239 -10.19 4.76 -8.22
N LEU A 240 -11.21 3.99 -7.87
CA LEU A 240 -11.57 3.73 -6.47
C LEU A 240 -10.47 3.03 -5.68
N VAL A 241 -9.59 2.27 -6.35
CA VAL A 241 -8.47 1.55 -5.73
C VAL A 241 -7.10 2.17 -6.03
N ALA A 242 -7.06 3.38 -6.61
CA ALA A 242 -5.82 4.01 -7.08
C ALA A 242 -4.80 4.25 -5.96
N ASP A 243 -5.26 4.57 -4.74
CA ASP A 243 -4.41 4.68 -3.56
C ASP A 243 -5.20 4.42 -2.27
N HIS A 244 -4.53 3.93 -1.23
CA HIS A 244 -5.14 3.64 0.07
C HIS A 244 -4.21 4.06 1.22
N GLU A 245 -3.67 5.28 1.15
CA GLU A 245 -2.84 5.86 2.21
C GLU A 245 -1.59 4.98 2.52
N MET A 246 -1.25 4.77 3.80
CA MET A 246 0.01 4.18 4.24
C MET A 246 -0.06 2.66 4.43
N THR A 247 -0.55 1.95 3.42
CA THR A 247 -0.57 0.47 3.46
C THR A 247 0.86 -0.11 3.64
N PRO A 248 1.02 -1.33 4.17
CA PRO A 248 2.32 -1.99 4.26
C PRO A 248 3.15 -2.00 2.96
N PRO A 249 2.61 -2.30 1.76
CA PRO A 249 3.38 -2.18 0.52
C PRO A 249 3.76 -0.73 0.18
N THR A 250 2.87 0.24 0.41
CA THR A 250 3.20 1.68 0.27
C THR A 250 4.38 2.05 1.17
N PHE A 251 4.37 1.61 2.42
CA PHE A 251 5.46 1.83 3.36
C PHE A 251 6.78 1.19 2.88
N SER A 252 6.73 -0.07 2.41
CA SER A 252 7.91 -0.78 1.91
C SER A 252 8.55 -0.07 0.71
N ALA A 253 7.73 0.39 -0.24
CA ALA A 253 8.22 1.19 -1.37
C ALA A 253 8.96 2.46 -0.88
N ARG A 254 8.43 3.15 0.13
CA ARG A 254 9.05 4.37 0.68
C ARG A 254 10.35 4.07 1.42
N VAL A 255 10.44 2.94 2.12
CA VAL A 255 11.70 2.48 2.73
C VAL A 255 12.75 2.21 1.66
N ALA A 256 12.40 1.48 0.58
CA ALA A 256 13.31 1.25 -0.54
C ALA A 256 13.77 2.58 -1.17
N ALA A 257 12.82 3.48 -1.49
CA ALA A 257 13.12 4.79 -2.04
C ALA A 257 14.06 5.63 -1.15
N SER A 258 13.93 5.53 0.19
CA SER A 258 14.80 6.25 1.13
C SER A 258 16.28 5.83 1.08
N SER A 259 16.56 4.66 0.51
CA SER A 259 17.93 4.19 0.25
C SER A 259 18.49 4.63 -1.11
N GLY A 260 17.68 5.34 -1.91
CA GLY A 260 18.04 5.77 -3.27
C GLY A 260 17.76 4.73 -4.36
N SER A 261 16.90 3.74 -4.09
CA SER A 261 16.45 2.78 -5.11
C SER A 261 15.64 3.44 -6.22
N ASP A 262 15.77 2.92 -7.44
CA ASP A 262 14.92 3.28 -8.59
C ASP A 262 13.46 2.86 -8.35
N LEU A 263 12.55 3.42 -9.15
CA LEU A 263 11.12 3.18 -9.07
C LEU A 263 10.78 1.70 -9.16
N CYS A 264 11.36 0.98 -10.12
CA CYS A 264 11.04 -0.42 -10.35
C CYS A 264 11.49 -1.29 -9.16
N SER A 265 12.65 -1.02 -8.58
CA SER A 265 13.11 -1.63 -7.33
C SER A 265 12.17 -1.33 -6.15
N CYS A 266 11.66 -0.10 -6.04
CA CYS A 266 10.67 0.26 -5.02
C CYS A 266 9.35 -0.51 -5.20
N ILE A 267 8.88 -0.65 -6.45
CA ILE A 267 7.68 -1.41 -6.79
C ILE A 267 7.86 -2.90 -6.51
N VAL A 268 9.01 -3.49 -6.84
CA VAL A 268 9.33 -4.89 -6.48
C VAL A 268 9.24 -5.11 -4.97
N SER A 269 9.78 -4.19 -4.17
CA SER A 269 9.67 -4.23 -2.70
C SER A 269 8.21 -4.22 -2.22
N ALA A 270 7.38 -3.34 -2.81
CA ALA A 270 5.95 -3.26 -2.51
C ALA A 270 5.20 -4.55 -2.91
N ILE A 271 5.42 -5.07 -4.11
CA ILE A 271 4.78 -6.30 -4.61
C ILE A 271 5.10 -7.49 -3.69
N CYS A 272 6.36 -7.65 -3.29
CA CYS A 272 6.78 -8.69 -2.33
C CYS A 272 6.07 -8.53 -0.98
N THR A 273 5.93 -7.30 -0.49
CA THR A 273 5.23 -7.01 0.78
C THR A 273 3.73 -7.31 0.68
N HIS A 274 3.10 -6.94 -0.43
CA HIS A 274 1.68 -7.19 -0.70
C HIS A 274 1.36 -8.69 -0.77
N SER A 275 2.32 -9.50 -1.23
CA SER A 275 2.20 -10.96 -1.32
C SER A 275 2.20 -11.68 0.04
N GLY A 276 2.48 -10.95 1.13
CA GLY A 276 2.46 -11.49 2.47
C GLY A 276 1.08 -12.03 2.86
N THR A 277 1.04 -13.23 3.45
CA THR A 277 -0.19 -13.95 3.81
C THR A 277 -1.12 -13.21 4.79
N ARG A 278 -0.61 -12.20 5.50
CA ARG A 278 -1.38 -11.33 6.40
C ARG A 278 -2.03 -10.13 5.69
N VAL A 279 -1.51 -9.72 4.54
CA VAL A 279 -2.04 -8.60 3.74
C VAL A 279 -3.09 -9.11 2.75
N ARG A 280 -2.83 -10.27 2.12
CA ARG A 280 -3.72 -10.88 1.12
C ARG A 280 -5.10 -11.27 1.67
N ARG A 281 -5.20 -11.70 2.94
CA ARG A 281 -6.45 -12.19 3.55
C ARG A 281 -7.48 -11.12 3.94
N ALA A 282 -7.19 -9.84 3.71
CA ALA A 282 -8.16 -8.78 3.95
C ALA A 282 -9.18 -8.63 2.79
N CYS A 283 -8.92 -9.25 1.64
CA CYS A 283 -9.77 -9.18 0.44
C CYS A 283 -10.35 -10.54 -0.02
N ASP A 284 -10.04 -11.65 0.66
CA ASP A 284 -10.63 -12.98 0.45
C ASP A 284 -11.73 -13.22 1.50
#